data_AF-A0A0Q7R2H0-F1
#
_entry.id   AF-A0A0Q7R2H0-F1
#
_cell.length_a   1.000
_cell.length_b   1.000
_cell.length_c   1.000
_cell.angle_alpha   90.00
_cell.angle_beta   90.00
_cell.angle_gamma   90.00
#
_symmetry.space_group_name_H-M   'P 1'
#
loop_
_entity.id
_entity.type
_entity.pdbx_description
1 polymer ?
#
loop_
_entity_poly.entity_id
_entity_poly.type
_entity_poly.pdbx_seq_one_letter_code
_entity_poly.pdbx_strand_id
1 'polypeptide(L)'
;MIKARAKALGPISLRDQMWREAVQFHESAQRNFEQRVGPDGRYAFPFTAGVVGLAFASELYLKTLLLIAHGKAPSGHRLNVLFAKLPDTVRDLVKVRYEQRRKGTGSVLERDLVTYSNAFVEFRYVYEGGNRAMDVVGLGQIAASLYEASLRLNPDLQMYEYTHIRVTSALQGVPIFSQGAHPYPPGPPWPDEEGASTVDA
;
A
#
# COMPACT_ATOMS: atom_id res chain seq x y z
N MET A 1 17.97 -27.78 -9.87
CA MET A 1 17.72 -26.67 -10.83
C MET A 1 17.58 -25.30 -10.16
N ILE A 2 16.77 -25.15 -9.09
CA ILE A 2 16.56 -23.87 -8.37
C ILE A 2 17.85 -23.30 -7.74
N LYS A 3 18.65 -24.13 -7.07
CA LYS A 3 19.91 -23.70 -6.41
C LYS A 3 20.96 -23.12 -7.38
N ALA A 4 21.04 -23.64 -8.61
CA ALA A 4 22.00 -23.17 -9.61
C ALA A 4 21.62 -21.80 -10.19
N ARG A 5 20.32 -21.56 -10.40
CA ARG A 5 19.78 -20.25 -10.82
C ARG A 5 19.94 -19.19 -9.72
N ALA A 6 19.69 -19.56 -8.46
CA ALA A 6 19.88 -18.65 -7.32
C ALA A 6 21.37 -18.23 -7.13
N LYS A 7 22.32 -19.14 -7.40
CA LYS A 7 23.76 -18.85 -7.30
C LYS A 7 24.25 -17.86 -8.37
N ALA A 8 23.62 -17.85 -9.56
CA ALA A 8 24.01 -16.98 -10.67
C ALA A 8 23.48 -15.53 -10.53
N LEU A 9 22.39 -15.33 -9.79
CA LEU A 9 21.75 -14.02 -9.62
C LEU A 9 22.32 -13.20 -8.43
N GLY A 10 23.20 -13.79 -7.63
CA GLY A 10 23.71 -13.16 -6.40
C GLY A 10 22.67 -13.06 -5.29
N PRO A 11 23.06 -12.57 -4.10
CA PRO A 11 22.13 -12.33 -3.01
C PRO A 11 21.18 -11.17 -3.36
N ILE A 12 19.89 -11.34 -3.07
CA ILE A 12 18.90 -10.26 -3.21
C ILE A 12 19.27 -9.15 -2.19
N SER A 13 19.35 -7.90 -2.63
CA SER A 13 19.68 -6.79 -1.75
C SER A 13 18.63 -6.62 -0.64
N LEU A 14 19.00 -6.08 0.52
CA LEU A 14 18.04 -5.81 1.60
C LEU A 14 16.89 -4.89 1.12
N ARG A 15 17.22 -3.93 0.24
CA ARG A 15 16.24 -3.06 -0.45
C ARG A 15 15.20 -3.89 -1.17
N ASP A 16 15.63 -4.81 -2.02
CA ASP A 16 14.71 -5.63 -2.82
C ASP A 16 13.93 -6.62 -1.96
N GLN A 17 14.54 -7.18 -0.91
CA GLN A 17 13.82 -8.04 0.04
C GLN A 17 12.68 -7.27 0.73
N MET A 18 12.98 -6.09 1.26
CA MET A 18 11.99 -5.25 1.96
C MET A 18 10.86 -4.79 1.03
N TRP A 19 11.21 -4.38 -0.19
CA TRP A 19 10.23 -4.02 -1.21
C TRP A 19 9.35 -5.19 -1.62
N ARG A 20 9.93 -6.39 -1.83
CA ARG A 20 9.18 -7.63 -2.13
C ARG A 20 8.18 -7.96 -1.04
N GLU A 21 8.60 -7.88 0.21
CA GLU A 21 7.70 -8.13 1.33
C GLU A 21 6.58 -7.10 1.39
N ALA A 22 6.88 -5.82 1.17
CA ALA A 22 5.86 -4.77 1.14
C ALA A 22 4.77 -5.05 0.09
N VAL A 23 5.17 -5.38 -1.14
CA VAL A 23 4.24 -5.74 -2.22
C VAL A 23 3.43 -7.00 -1.88
N GLN A 24 4.07 -8.04 -1.35
CA GLN A 24 3.38 -9.28 -0.97
C GLN A 24 2.33 -9.06 0.12
N PHE A 25 2.63 -8.27 1.15
CA PHE A 25 1.66 -7.92 2.19
C PHE A 25 0.53 -7.06 1.64
N HIS A 26 0.84 -6.14 0.72
CA HIS A 26 -0.18 -5.32 0.07
C HIS A 26 -1.14 -6.17 -0.77
N GLU A 27 -0.62 -7.07 -1.61
CA GLU A 27 -1.44 -7.99 -2.42
C GLU A 27 -2.25 -8.96 -1.53
N SER A 28 -1.63 -9.50 -0.48
CA SER A 28 -2.31 -10.39 0.46
C SER A 28 -3.44 -9.67 1.19
N ALA A 29 -3.24 -8.39 1.55
CA ALA A 29 -4.28 -7.57 2.14
C ALA A 29 -5.47 -7.39 1.19
N GLN A 30 -5.20 -7.18 -0.10
CA GLN A 30 -6.26 -7.09 -1.11
C GLN A 30 -7.09 -8.38 -1.20
N ARG A 31 -6.44 -9.55 -1.15
CA ARG A 31 -7.13 -10.85 -1.14
C ARG A 31 -7.95 -11.06 0.12
N ASN A 32 -7.47 -10.56 1.26
CA ASN A 32 -8.20 -10.62 2.52
C ASN A 32 -9.48 -9.77 2.55
N PHE A 33 -9.65 -8.85 1.60
CA PHE A 33 -10.89 -8.09 1.41
C PHE A 33 -11.84 -8.75 0.40
N GLU A 34 -11.50 -9.92 -0.13
CA GLU A 34 -12.41 -10.71 -0.96
C GLU A 34 -13.48 -11.38 -0.11
N GLN A 35 -14.73 -11.00 -0.34
CA GLN A 35 -15.87 -11.64 0.28
C GLN A 35 -16.00 -13.09 -0.20
N ARG A 36 -16.09 -14.02 0.74
CA ARG A 36 -16.36 -15.43 0.52
C ARG A 36 -17.68 -15.81 1.19
N VAL A 37 -18.38 -16.78 0.63
CA VAL A 37 -19.56 -17.38 1.25
C VAL A 37 -19.11 -18.56 2.09
N GLY A 38 -19.43 -18.52 3.38
CA GLY A 38 -19.15 -19.60 4.33
C GLY A 38 -20.12 -20.78 4.16
N PRO A 39 -19.82 -21.93 4.78
CA PRO A 39 -20.70 -23.10 4.74
C PRO A 39 -22.13 -22.85 5.26
N ASP A 40 -22.30 -21.84 6.12
CA ASP A 40 -23.57 -21.40 6.69
C ASP A 40 -24.32 -20.36 5.81
N GLY A 41 -23.82 -20.10 4.60
CA GLY A 41 -24.36 -19.10 3.69
C GLY A 41 -24.04 -17.66 4.08
N ARG A 42 -23.32 -17.42 5.18
CA ARG A 42 -22.93 -16.07 5.60
C ARG A 42 -21.70 -15.60 4.84
N TYR A 43 -21.63 -14.30 4.61
CA TYR A 43 -20.45 -13.69 4.04
C TYR A 43 -19.35 -13.53 5.08
N ALA A 44 -18.14 -13.92 4.72
CA ALA A 44 -16.95 -13.77 5.54
C ALA A 44 -15.78 -13.27 4.69
N PHE A 45 -14.94 -12.44 5.27
CA PHE A 45 -13.63 -12.09 4.74
C PHE A 45 -12.71 -11.83 5.94
N PRO A 46 -11.42 -12.20 5.86
CA PRO A 46 -10.46 -12.01 6.95
C PRO A 46 -10.04 -10.53 7.07
N PHE A 47 -11.01 -9.66 7.35
CA PHE A 47 -10.90 -8.20 7.33
C PHE A 47 -9.76 -7.67 8.18
N THR A 48 -9.67 -8.14 9.43
CA THR A 48 -8.62 -7.75 10.37
C THR A 48 -7.23 -8.05 9.82
N ALA A 49 -7.05 -9.22 9.19
CA ALA A 49 -5.78 -9.57 8.56
C ALA A 49 -5.49 -8.70 7.33
N GLY A 50 -6.52 -8.29 6.58
CA GLY A 50 -6.40 -7.31 5.49
C GLY A 50 -5.90 -5.96 5.98
N VAL A 51 -6.50 -5.43 7.05
CA VAL A 51 -6.10 -4.14 7.64
C VAL A 51 -4.67 -4.18 8.17
N VAL A 52 -4.30 -5.24 8.90
CA VAL A 52 -2.94 -5.43 9.41
C VAL A 52 -1.95 -5.52 8.24
N GLY A 53 -2.30 -6.23 7.17
CA GLY A 53 -1.48 -6.34 5.95
C GLY A 53 -1.27 -4.98 5.27
N LEU A 54 -2.29 -4.13 5.15
CA LEU A 54 -2.14 -2.77 4.62
C LEU A 54 -1.23 -1.89 5.47
N ALA A 55 -1.42 -1.93 6.80
CA ALA A 55 -0.59 -1.16 7.72
C ALA A 55 0.88 -1.58 7.63
N PHE A 56 1.14 -2.89 7.60
CA PHE A 56 2.49 -3.41 7.51
C PHE A 56 3.14 -3.17 6.13
N ALA A 57 2.38 -3.29 5.04
CA ALA A 57 2.86 -2.91 3.72
C ALA A 57 3.27 -1.42 3.67
N SER A 58 2.45 -0.54 4.25
CA SER A 58 2.75 0.90 4.35
C SER A 58 4.04 1.16 5.15
N GLU A 59 4.23 0.44 6.26
CA GLU A 59 5.48 0.49 7.03
C GLU A 59 6.68 0.08 6.17
N LEU A 60 6.61 -1.07 5.48
CA LEU A 60 7.71 -1.58 4.67
C LEU A 60 8.03 -0.69 3.45
N TYR A 61 7.04 -0.04 2.84
CA TYR A 61 7.28 0.95 1.79
C TYR A 61 8.05 2.16 2.33
N LEU A 62 7.63 2.72 3.47
CA LEU A 62 8.36 3.83 4.11
C LEU A 62 9.79 3.42 4.47
N LYS A 63 9.98 2.20 4.99
CA LYS A 63 11.31 1.68 5.32
C LYS A 63 12.17 1.47 4.08
N THR A 64 11.59 1.01 2.97
CA THR A 64 12.28 0.86 1.69
C THR A 64 12.77 2.22 1.20
N LEU A 65 11.90 3.24 1.20
CA LEU A 65 12.26 4.61 0.80
C LEU A 65 13.36 5.21 1.69
N LEU A 66 13.30 4.99 3.01
CA LEU A 66 14.35 5.43 3.94
C LEU A 66 15.68 4.71 3.71
N LEU A 67 15.65 3.40 3.45
CA LEU A 67 16.84 2.61 3.13
C LEU A 67 17.49 3.11 1.84
N ILE A 68 16.71 3.42 0.81
CA ILE A 68 17.20 4.00 -0.44
C ILE A 68 17.83 5.38 -0.20
N ALA A 69 17.12 6.26 0.53
CA ALA A 69 17.57 7.63 0.75
C ALA A 69 18.84 7.72 1.62
N HIS A 70 18.97 6.86 2.64
CA HIS A 70 20.00 6.99 3.67
C HIS A 70 21.02 5.85 3.68
N GLY A 71 20.85 4.82 2.84
CA GLY A 71 21.71 3.64 2.80
C GLY A 71 21.60 2.71 4.01
N LYS A 72 20.68 2.99 4.96
CA LYS A 72 20.49 2.21 6.18
C LYS A 72 19.01 1.97 6.48
N ALA A 73 18.69 0.72 6.82
CA ALA A 73 17.33 0.34 7.20
C ALA A 73 16.95 1.04 8.53
N PRO A 74 15.81 1.74 8.58
CA PRO A 74 15.38 2.43 9.78
C PRO A 74 14.79 1.45 10.81
N SER A 75 14.87 1.83 12.09
CA SER A 75 14.16 1.15 13.19
C SER A 75 12.81 1.81 13.49
N GLY A 76 11.93 1.08 14.17
CA GLY A 76 10.58 1.52 14.54
C GLY A 76 9.51 1.14 13.52
N HIS A 77 8.24 1.42 13.86
CA HIS A 77 7.06 0.99 13.08
C HIS A 77 5.99 2.09 12.93
N ARG A 78 6.12 3.23 13.62
CA ARG A 78 5.12 4.31 13.55
C ARG A 78 5.21 5.02 12.20
N LEU A 79 4.15 4.96 11.41
CA LEU A 79 4.12 5.48 10.03
C LEU A 79 4.44 6.97 9.96
N ASN A 80 3.85 7.78 10.84
CA ASN A 80 4.12 9.23 10.88
C ASN A 80 5.59 9.54 11.22
N VAL A 81 6.21 8.75 12.10
CA VAL A 81 7.62 8.92 12.48
C VAL A 81 8.56 8.47 11.35
N LEU A 82 8.23 7.40 10.64
CA LEU A 82 9.00 6.94 9.48
C LEU A 82 8.89 7.97 8.35
N PHE A 83 7.68 8.44 8.05
CA PHE A 83 7.43 9.44 7.03
C PHE A 83 8.19 10.74 7.28
N ALA A 84 8.20 11.25 8.52
CA ALA A 84 8.92 12.46 8.88
C ALA A 84 10.45 12.39 8.68
N LYS A 85 11.03 11.19 8.56
CA LYS A 85 12.48 10.98 8.32
C LYS A 85 12.85 10.92 6.84
N LEU A 86 11.86 10.88 5.93
CA LEU A 86 12.12 10.89 4.49
C LEU A 86 12.63 12.27 4.05
N PRO A 87 13.46 12.36 3.00
CA PRO A 87 13.81 13.63 2.38
C PRO A 87 12.55 14.40 1.94
N ASP A 88 12.62 15.73 1.96
CA ASP A 88 11.49 16.62 1.63
C ASP A 88 10.90 16.29 0.25
N THR A 89 11.75 16.11 -0.76
CA THR A 89 11.35 15.75 -2.12
C THR A 89 10.55 14.44 -2.19
N VAL A 90 10.89 13.46 -1.36
CA VAL A 90 10.18 12.16 -1.29
C VAL A 90 8.84 12.33 -0.56
N ARG A 91 8.82 13.10 0.54
CA ARG A 91 7.57 13.38 1.27
C ARG A 91 6.58 14.13 0.39
N ASP A 92 7.05 15.14 -0.34
CA ASP A 92 6.22 15.95 -1.23
C ASP A 92 5.59 15.10 -2.33
N LEU A 93 6.36 14.19 -2.95
CA LEU A 93 5.82 13.30 -3.97
C LEU A 93 4.74 12.35 -3.41
N VAL A 94 4.99 11.73 -2.25
CA VAL A 94 4.01 10.86 -1.59
C VAL A 94 2.76 11.64 -1.19
N LYS A 95 2.93 12.87 -0.69
CA LYS A 95 1.83 13.77 -0.32
C LYS A 95 0.96 14.12 -1.50
N VAL A 96 1.57 14.59 -2.59
CA VAL A 96 0.88 14.89 -3.85
C VAL A 96 0.09 13.68 -4.32
N ARG A 97 0.72 12.49 -4.31
CA ARG A 97 0.03 11.27 -4.75
C ARG A 97 -1.17 10.92 -3.86
N TYR A 98 -0.99 10.99 -2.55
CA TYR A 98 -2.05 10.70 -1.60
C TYR A 98 -3.23 11.67 -1.71
N GLU A 99 -2.94 12.96 -1.75
CA GLU A 99 -3.97 14.01 -1.87
C GLU A 99 -4.75 13.89 -3.17
N GLN A 100 -4.09 13.51 -4.27
CA GLN A 100 -4.78 13.23 -5.53
C GLN A 100 -5.74 12.04 -5.42
N ARG A 101 -5.29 10.94 -4.81
CA ARG A 101 -6.12 9.74 -4.58
C ARG A 101 -7.25 9.97 -3.57
N ARG A 102 -7.14 11.02 -2.75
CA ARG A 102 -8.11 11.41 -1.71
C ARG A 102 -8.81 12.73 -2.02
N LYS A 103 -8.75 13.21 -3.26
CA LYS A 103 -9.34 14.49 -3.67
C LYS A 103 -10.82 14.56 -3.25
N GLY A 104 -11.21 15.68 -2.64
CA GLY A 104 -12.59 15.92 -2.19
C GLY A 104 -12.98 15.29 -0.86
N THR A 105 -12.10 14.55 -0.18
CA THR A 105 -12.41 13.91 1.11
C THR A 105 -12.00 14.71 2.35
N GLY A 106 -11.26 15.82 2.19
CA GLY A 106 -10.68 16.58 3.31
C GLY A 106 -9.59 15.82 4.08
N SER A 107 -9.02 14.78 3.47
CA SER A 107 -7.91 13.99 4.02
C SER A 107 -6.61 14.79 4.00
N VAL A 108 -5.76 14.56 5.00
CA VAL A 108 -4.46 15.23 5.14
C VAL A 108 -3.47 14.16 5.55
N LEU A 109 -2.50 13.86 4.68
CA LEU A 109 -1.61 12.70 4.82
C LEU A 109 -0.99 12.62 6.21
N GLU A 110 -0.45 13.73 6.72
CA GLU A 110 0.25 13.76 8.00
C GLU A 110 -0.68 13.43 9.18
N ARG A 111 -1.92 13.91 9.15
CA ARG A 111 -2.95 13.57 10.16
C ARG A 111 -3.33 12.11 10.04
N ASP A 112 -3.52 11.63 8.82
CA ASP A 112 -4.02 10.28 8.57
C ASP A 112 -2.94 9.24 8.91
N LEU A 113 -1.66 9.53 8.65
CA LEU A 113 -0.53 8.72 9.11
C LEU A 113 -0.49 8.57 10.65
N VAL A 114 -0.86 9.60 11.41
CA VAL A 114 -0.96 9.50 12.88
C VAL A 114 -2.08 8.53 13.26
N THR A 115 -3.26 8.69 12.65
CA THR A 115 -4.42 7.82 12.88
C THR A 115 -4.09 6.36 12.59
N TYR A 116 -3.42 6.07 11.49
CA TYR A 116 -3.13 4.69 11.09
C TYR A 116 -1.88 4.08 11.71
N SER A 117 -1.03 4.87 12.38
CA SER A 117 0.18 4.35 13.03
C SER A 117 -0.11 3.31 14.11
N ASN A 118 -1.31 3.33 14.70
CA ASN A 118 -1.74 2.34 15.68
C ASN A 118 -2.58 1.21 15.07
N ALA A 119 -2.99 1.30 13.80
CA ALA A 119 -3.88 0.34 13.16
C ALA A 119 -3.34 -1.09 13.24
N PHE A 120 -2.03 -1.27 13.05
CA PHE A 120 -1.37 -2.57 13.17
C PHE A 120 -1.52 -3.20 14.56
N VAL A 121 -1.49 -2.40 15.63
CA VAL A 121 -1.62 -2.89 17.01
C VAL A 121 -3.09 -3.06 17.35
N GLU A 122 -3.91 -2.03 17.13
CA GLU A 122 -5.31 -2.01 17.52
C GLU A 122 -6.14 -3.11 16.84
N PHE A 123 -5.91 -3.36 15.54
CA PHE A 123 -6.68 -4.39 14.83
C PHE A 123 -6.35 -5.81 15.29
N ARG A 124 -5.12 -6.08 15.76
CA ARG A 124 -4.78 -7.42 16.29
C ARG A 124 -5.57 -7.77 17.54
N TYR A 125 -6.03 -6.76 18.29
CA TYR A 125 -6.78 -6.91 19.54
C TYR A 125 -8.20 -6.35 19.43
N VAL A 126 -8.76 -6.26 18.21
CA VAL A 126 -10.10 -5.70 17.98
C VAL A 126 -11.19 -6.46 18.75
N TYR A 127 -10.97 -7.73 19.04
CA TYR A 127 -11.87 -8.56 19.84
C TYR A 127 -11.90 -8.16 21.34
N GLU A 128 -10.93 -7.37 21.81
CA GLU A 128 -10.83 -6.95 23.22
C GLU A 128 -11.48 -5.58 23.48
N GLY A 129 -11.48 -4.68 22.49
CA GLY A 129 -11.83 -3.26 22.67
C GLY A 129 -13.12 -2.80 21.98
N GLY A 130 -13.81 -3.69 21.25
CA GLY A 130 -14.98 -3.35 20.44
C GLY A 130 -14.63 -2.64 19.12
N ASN A 131 -15.64 -2.49 18.25
CA ASN A 131 -15.49 -1.92 16.91
C ASN A 131 -15.25 -0.41 16.96
N ARG A 132 -13.99 0.03 16.85
CA ARG A 132 -13.70 1.41 16.46
C ARG A 132 -13.81 1.54 14.94
N ALA A 133 -14.61 2.50 14.49
CA ALA A 133 -14.63 2.84 13.07
C ALA A 133 -13.25 3.39 12.66
N MET A 134 -12.59 2.71 11.73
CA MET A 134 -11.36 3.19 11.08
C MET A 134 -11.62 3.33 9.59
N ASP A 135 -11.10 4.40 9.01
CA ASP A 135 -11.12 4.59 7.56
C ASP A 135 -10.10 3.66 6.87
N VAL A 136 -10.51 2.41 6.62
CA VAL A 136 -9.71 1.40 5.91
C VAL A 136 -9.44 1.79 4.46
N VAL A 137 -10.37 2.52 3.82
CA VAL A 137 -10.16 3.07 2.48
C VAL A 137 -8.97 4.01 2.50
N GLY A 138 -8.91 4.94 3.46
CA GLY A 138 -7.79 5.86 3.59
C GLY A 138 -6.45 5.16 3.84
N LEU A 139 -6.42 4.10 4.66
CA LEU A 139 -5.21 3.27 4.83
C LEU A 139 -4.80 2.57 3.53
N GLY A 140 -5.74 2.03 2.76
CA GLY A 140 -5.47 1.45 1.45
C GLY A 140 -4.91 2.49 0.47
N GLN A 141 -5.43 3.72 0.49
CA GLN A 141 -4.92 4.81 -0.34
C GLN A 141 -3.48 5.22 0.06
N ILE A 142 -3.10 5.15 1.34
CA ILE A 142 -1.70 5.34 1.75
C ILE A 142 -0.80 4.26 1.15
N ALA A 143 -1.18 2.98 1.28
CA ALA A 143 -0.38 1.87 0.76
C ALA A 143 -0.17 2.00 -0.76
N ALA A 144 -1.21 2.34 -1.51
CA ALA A 144 -1.12 2.57 -2.96
C ALA A 144 -0.28 3.80 -3.30
N SER A 145 -0.44 4.91 -2.58
CA SER A 145 0.35 6.13 -2.81
C SER A 145 1.84 5.89 -2.59
N LEU A 146 2.18 5.15 -1.53
CA LEU A 146 3.56 4.78 -1.22
C LEU A 146 4.15 3.85 -2.28
N TYR A 147 3.38 2.85 -2.73
CA TYR A 147 3.79 1.97 -3.82
C TYR A 147 4.08 2.75 -5.11
N GLU A 148 3.13 3.58 -5.55
CA GLU A 148 3.22 4.34 -6.80
C GLU A 148 4.36 5.38 -6.75
N ALA A 149 4.50 6.11 -5.63
CA ALA A 149 5.60 7.05 -5.45
C ALA A 149 6.97 6.35 -5.41
N SER A 150 7.05 5.16 -4.79
CA SER A 150 8.30 4.39 -4.74
C SER A 150 8.76 3.97 -6.13
N LEU A 151 7.84 3.48 -6.98
CA LEU A 151 8.14 3.14 -8.36
C LEU A 151 8.49 4.36 -9.22
N ARG A 152 7.80 5.48 -9.00
CA ARG A 152 8.09 6.72 -9.73
C ARG A 152 9.49 7.26 -9.41
N LEU A 153 9.94 7.13 -8.17
CA LEU A 153 11.28 7.52 -7.74
C LEU A 153 12.36 6.49 -8.12
N ASN A 154 12.01 5.21 -8.11
CA ASN A 154 12.93 4.10 -8.31
C ASN A 154 12.30 3.05 -9.25
N PRO A 155 12.28 3.30 -10.57
CA PRO A 155 11.62 2.41 -11.53
C PRO A 155 12.20 0.98 -11.53
N ASP A 156 13.45 0.81 -11.10
CA ASP A 156 14.11 -0.50 -10.98
C ASP A 156 13.53 -1.37 -9.85
N LEU A 157 12.69 -0.82 -8.97
CA LEU A 157 11.89 -1.59 -8.02
C LEU A 157 10.78 -2.40 -8.69
N GLN A 158 10.45 -2.16 -9.96
CA GLN A 158 9.50 -2.99 -10.70
C GLN A 158 10.13 -4.38 -10.98
N MET A 159 9.94 -5.33 -10.07
CA MET A 159 10.59 -6.65 -10.14
C MET A 159 9.78 -7.71 -10.89
N TYR A 160 8.47 -7.54 -10.99
CA TYR A 160 7.58 -8.49 -11.65
C TYR A 160 6.94 -7.81 -12.85
N GLU A 161 6.81 -8.55 -13.96
CA GLU A 161 6.01 -8.13 -15.10
C GLU A 161 4.54 -7.90 -14.70
N TYR A 162 4.09 -8.63 -13.66
CA TYR A 162 2.76 -8.54 -13.12
C TYR A 162 2.78 -8.19 -11.63
N THR A 163 2.17 -7.06 -11.28
CA THR A 163 1.70 -6.77 -9.92
C THR A 163 0.17 -6.78 -9.98
N HIS A 164 -0.49 -7.32 -8.96
CA HIS A 164 -1.94 -7.41 -8.97
C HIS A 164 -2.56 -6.02 -9.16
N ILE A 165 -3.39 -5.84 -10.20
CA ILE A 165 -3.95 -4.53 -10.62
C ILE A 165 -4.62 -3.75 -9.47
N ARG A 166 -5.12 -4.48 -8.49
CA ARG A 166 -5.75 -3.88 -7.31
C ARG A 166 -4.79 -3.05 -6.45
N VAL A 167 -3.48 -3.32 -6.47
CA VAL A 167 -2.44 -2.55 -5.75
C VAL A 167 -2.47 -1.06 -6.13
N THR A 168 -2.81 -0.73 -7.38
CA THR A 168 -2.89 0.68 -7.85
C THR A 168 -4.33 1.16 -8.06
N SER A 169 -5.32 0.28 -7.99
CA SER A 169 -6.74 0.60 -8.25
C SER A 169 -7.26 1.76 -7.40
N ALA A 170 -8.19 2.55 -7.93
CA ALA A 170 -8.88 3.58 -7.14
C ALA A 170 -9.70 3.00 -5.97
N LEU A 171 -10.10 1.72 -6.01
CA LEU A 171 -10.93 1.05 -4.98
C LEU A 171 -10.11 0.37 -3.87
N GLN A 172 -9.03 1.01 -3.46
CA GLN A 172 -8.17 0.56 -2.38
C GLN A 172 -8.87 0.58 -1.02
N GLY A 173 -8.72 -0.52 -0.26
CA GLY A 173 -9.36 -0.70 1.05
C GLY A 173 -10.88 -0.96 1.02
N VAL A 174 -11.50 -1.06 -0.17
CA VAL A 174 -12.94 -1.37 -0.32
C VAL A 174 -13.15 -2.89 -0.36
N PRO A 175 -14.05 -3.50 0.43
CA PRO A 175 -14.35 -4.92 0.30
C PRO A 175 -14.85 -5.30 -1.10
N ILE A 176 -14.42 -6.45 -1.61
CA ILE A 176 -14.85 -7.01 -2.90
C ILE A 176 -16.06 -7.91 -2.64
N PHE A 177 -17.24 -7.49 -3.07
CA PHE A 177 -18.47 -8.26 -2.88
C PHE A 177 -18.66 -9.31 -3.98
N SER A 178 -19.03 -10.54 -3.66
CA SER A 178 -18.92 -11.70 -4.57
C SER A 178 -19.89 -11.71 -5.78
N GLN A 179 -20.55 -10.60 -6.11
CA GLN A 179 -21.48 -10.52 -7.24
C GLN A 179 -20.86 -9.72 -8.40
N GLY A 180 -20.47 -10.45 -9.45
CA GLY A 180 -20.03 -9.87 -10.73
C GLY A 180 -18.51 -9.69 -10.90
N ALA A 181 -18.11 -9.34 -12.12
CA ALA A 181 -16.76 -8.86 -12.39
C ALA A 181 -16.54 -7.57 -11.60
N HIS A 182 -15.53 -7.55 -10.73
CA HIS A 182 -15.14 -6.32 -10.05
C HIS A 182 -14.31 -5.48 -11.00
N PRO A 183 -14.79 -4.30 -11.43
CA PRO A 183 -13.91 -3.36 -12.08
C PRO A 183 -12.87 -2.95 -11.05
N TYR A 184 -11.59 -3.13 -11.37
CA TYR A 184 -10.50 -2.49 -10.67
C TYR A 184 -10.15 -1.24 -11.49
N PRO A 185 -10.93 -0.13 -11.34
CA PRO A 185 -10.61 1.09 -12.07
C PRO A 185 -9.17 1.48 -11.71
N PRO A 186 -8.39 1.95 -12.69
CA PRO A 186 -7.05 2.45 -12.41
C PRO A 186 -7.14 3.57 -11.37
N GLY A 187 -6.06 3.75 -10.61
CA GLY A 187 -5.92 4.98 -9.82
C GLY A 187 -5.99 6.21 -10.72
N PRO A 188 -6.23 7.41 -10.15
CA PRO A 188 -6.11 8.64 -10.94
C PRO A 188 -4.73 8.69 -11.62
N PRO A 189 -4.61 9.27 -12.83
CA PRO A 189 -3.31 9.50 -13.47
C PRO A 189 -2.44 10.41 -12.60
N TRP A 190 -1.15 10.60 -12.87
CA TRP A 190 -0.37 11.61 -12.13
C TRP A 190 -0.74 13.05 -12.55
N PRO A 191 -0.46 14.08 -11.73
CA PRO A 191 -0.83 15.46 -12.06
C PRO A 191 -0.20 15.97 -13.36
N ASP A 192 0.99 15.49 -13.71
CA ASP A 192 1.68 15.81 -14.97
C ASP A 192 1.14 15.03 -16.17
N GLU A 193 0.35 13.98 -15.94
CA GLU A 193 -0.32 13.20 -16.98
C GLU A 193 -1.75 13.71 -17.26
N GLU A 194 -2.39 14.43 -16.32
CA GLU A 194 -3.74 14.99 -16.48
C GLU A 194 -3.86 16.00 -17.64
N GLY A 195 -2.75 16.63 -18.07
CA GLY A 195 -2.71 17.62 -19.14
C GLY A 195 -2.40 17.08 -20.54
N ALA A 196 -2.04 15.79 -20.69
CA ALA A 196 -1.64 15.21 -21.98
C ALA A 196 -2.82 14.74 -22.85
N SER A 197 -4.06 14.90 -22.38
CA SER A 197 -5.28 14.29 -22.97
C SER A 197 -6.16 15.25 -23.79
N THR A 198 -5.71 16.45 -24.14
CA THR A 198 -6.55 17.42 -24.90
C THR A 198 -5.89 18.02 -26.14
N VAL A 199 -4.92 17.35 -26.74
CA VAL A 199 -4.42 17.72 -28.07
C VAL A 199 -4.49 16.49 -28.96
N ASP A 200 -5.69 16.26 -29.50
CA ASP A 200 -5.99 15.56 -30.76
C ASP A 200 -7.46 15.11 -30.73
N ALA A 201 -8.34 16.04 -31.09
CA ALA A 201 -9.70 15.79 -31.57
C ALA A 201 -10.05 16.86 -32.61
#